data_AF-A0A2V9UYL6-F1
#
_entry.id   AF-A0A2V9UYL6-F1
#
_cell.length_a   1.000
_cell.length_b   1.000
_cell.length_c   1.000
_cell.angle_alpha   90.00
_cell.angle_beta   90.00
_cell.angle_gamma   90.00
#
_symmetry.space_group_name_H-M   'P 1'
#
loop_
_entity.id
_entity.type
_entity.pdbx_description
1 polymer ?
#
loop_
_entity_poly.entity_id
_entity_poly.type
_entity_poly.pdbx_seq_one_letter_code
_entity_poly.pdbx_strand_id
1 'polypeptide(L)'
;MEDRIRFIEHSGKQILLVDVSKCSAREVETLARLVPSYVTSEALGSVRLLADFTGAEFSRVAIDRLKESAVFDRPHLKRSAWVGIDKLPNVFYEHIKSFSRRDLPTFQTREEAMDWLVKD
;
A
#
# COMPACT_ATOMS: atom_id res chain seq x y z
N MET A 1 14.85 0.45 8.37
CA MET A 1 13.44 -0.05 8.37
C MET A 1 12.55 0.97 9.06
N GLU A 2 13.05 1.57 10.15
CA GLU A 2 12.58 2.87 10.66
C GLU A 2 12.51 3.86 9.48
N ASP A 3 11.42 4.62 9.43
CA ASP A 3 10.99 5.55 8.37
C ASP A 3 10.33 5.02 7.09
N ARG A 4 10.16 3.71 6.88
CA ARG A 4 9.42 3.21 5.69
C ARG A 4 7.89 3.34 5.79
N ILE A 5 7.34 3.48 6.99
CA ILE A 5 5.90 3.70 7.20
C ILE A 5 5.75 4.99 8.00
N ARG A 6 5.19 6.03 7.38
CA ARG A 6 5.04 7.36 8.00
C ARG A 6 3.92 8.17 7.36
N PHE A 7 3.35 9.09 8.12
CA PHE A 7 2.46 10.09 7.56
C PHE A 7 3.25 11.19 6.85
N ILE A 8 2.73 11.60 5.70
CA ILE A 8 3.20 12.76 4.92
C ILE A 8 2.01 13.66 4.62
N GLU A 9 2.27 14.93 4.39
CA GLU A 9 1.25 15.89 3.96
C GLU A 9 1.33 16.10 2.44
N HIS A 10 0.17 16.08 1.77
CA HIS A 10 0.03 16.49 0.38
C HIS A 10 -1.25 17.30 0.22
N SER A 11 -1.14 18.53 -0.30
CA SER A 11 -2.27 19.45 -0.47
C SER A 11 -3.15 19.61 0.79
N GLY A 12 -2.52 19.70 1.97
CA GLY A 12 -3.22 19.85 3.26
C GLY A 12 -3.97 18.61 3.75
N LYS A 13 -3.81 17.45 3.10
CA LYS A 13 -4.37 16.17 3.54
C LYS A 13 -3.24 15.21 3.94
N GLN A 14 -3.45 14.49 5.03
CA GLN A 14 -2.50 13.47 5.50
C GLN A 14 -2.64 12.18 4.68
N ILE A 15 -1.50 11.58 4.32
CA ILE A 15 -1.36 10.31 3.60
C ILE A 15 -0.38 9.42 4.38
N LEU A 16 -0.78 8.19 4.64
CA LEU A 16 0.13 7.16 5.15
C LEU A 16 0.96 6.63 3.98
N LEU A 17 2.23 7.00 3.92
CA LEU A 17 3.20 6.45 2.98
C LEU A 17 3.77 5.15 3.52
N VAL A 18 3.68 4.10 2.71
CA VAL A 18 4.35 2.82 2.86
C VAL A 18 5.39 2.69 1.75
N ASP A 19 6.65 3.01 2.09
CA ASP A 19 7.78 2.97 1.17
C ASP A 19 8.37 1.57 1.07
N VAL A 20 7.86 0.79 0.12
CA VAL A 20 8.31 -0.56 -0.24
C VAL A 20 9.36 -0.51 -1.37
N SER A 21 9.82 0.68 -1.75
CA SER A 21 10.71 0.83 -2.90
C SER A 21 12.05 0.13 -2.64
N LYS A 22 12.52 -0.58 -3.67
CA LYS A 22 13.78 -1.37 -3.67
C LYS A 22 13.88 -2.38 -2.53
N CYS A 23 12.77 -2.79 -1.93
CA CYS A 23 12.76 -3.83 -0.90
C CYS A 23 12.97 -5.22 -1.53
N SER A 24 13.77 -6.04 -0.85
CA SER A 24 13.80 -7.48 -1.06
C SER A 24 12.44 -8.10 -0.69
N ALA A 25 12.15 -9.29 -1.22
CA ALA A 25 10.89 -9.99 -0.91
C ALA A 25 10.65 -10.20 0.60
N ARG A 26 11.72 -10.38 1.40
CA ARG A 26 11.63 -10.51 2.87
C ARG A 26 11.26 -9.20 3.55
N GLU A 27 11.76 -8.07 3.05
CA GLU A 27 11.39 -6.75 3.55
C GLU A 27 9.95 -6.42 3.16
N VAL A 28 9.51 -6.76 1.95
CA VAL A 28 8.09 -6.63 1.54
C VAL A 28 7.19 -7.42 2.49
N GLU A 29 7.54 -8.68 2.79
CA GLU A 29 6.82 -9.50 3.76
C GLU A 29 6.76 -8.84 5.14
N THR A 30 7.89 -8.30 5.60
CA THR A 30 7.98 -7.64 6.92
C THR A 30 7.10 -6.39 6.97
N LEU A 31 7.15 -5.54 5.94
CA LEU A 31 6.32 -4.34 5.86
C LEU A 31 4.84 -4.69 5.77
N ALA A 32 4.47 -5.71 4.97
CA ALA A 32 3.09 -6.17 4.86
C ALA A 32 2.51 -6.65 6.20
N ARG A 33 3.33 -7.18 7.11
CA ARG A 33 2.89 -7.53 8.47
C ARG A 33 2.71 -6.32 9.40
N LEU A 34 3.47 -5.26 9.16
CA LEU A 34 3.46 -4.05 9.99
C LEU A 34 2.35 -3.07 9.59
N VAL A 35 2.10 -2.90 8.30
CA VAL A 35 1.14 -1.90 7.78
C VAL A 35 -0.22 -1.94 8.49
N PRO A 36 -0.85 -3.11 8.77
CA PRO A 36 -2.13 -3.14 9.45
C PRO A 36 -2.11 -2.40 10.80
N SER A 37 -1.05 -2.51 11.61
CA SER A 37 -1.03 -1.86 12.93
C SER A 37 -1.01 -0.33 12.85
N TYR A 38 -0.43 0.24 11.80
CA TYR A 38 -0.43 1.69 11.55
C TYR A 38 -1.77 2.18 11.00
N VAL A 39 -2.47 1.33 10.24
CA VAL A 39 -3.75 1.70 9.63
C VAL A 39 -4.89 1.53 10.64
N THR A 40 -4.89 0.45 11.42
CA THR A 40 -5.95 0.15 12.39
C THR A 40 -5.90 0.99 13.65
N SER A 41 -4.81 1.73 13.90
CA SER A 41 -4.73 2.72 14.98
C SER A 41 -5.52 3.99 14.68
N GLU A 42 -5.88 4.22 13.41
CA GLU A 42 -6.63 5.39 12.96
C GLU A 42 -8.15 5.13 12.94
N ALA A 43 -8.95 6.19 12.82
CA ALA A 43 -10.40 6.05 12.73
C ALA A 43 -10.85 5.26 11.47
N LEU A 44 -12.01 4.61 11.55
CA LEU A 44 -12.60 3.89 10.41
C LEU A 44 -12.79 4.83 9.21
N GLY A 45 -12.48 4.33 8.01
CA GLY A 45 -12.63 5.07 6.75
C GLY A 45 -11.85 6.39 6.66
N SER A 46 -10.78 6.57 7.44
CA SER A 46 -10.03 7.84 7.51
C SER A 46 -8.72 7.84 6.71
N VAL A 47 -8.06 6.69 6.60
CA VAL A 47 -6.67 6.60 6.11
C VAL A 47 -6.59 6.66 4.59
N ARG A 48 -5.75 7.56 4.07
CA ARG A 48 -5.31 7.56 2.67
C ARG A 48 -3.96 6.87 2.60
N LEU A 49 -3.90 5.70 1.98
CA LEU A 49 -2.67 4.90 1.95
C LEU A 49 -2.00 4.98 0.58
N LEU A 50 -0.72 5.36 0.55
CA LEU A 50 0.15 5.26 -0.61
C LEU A 50 1.17 4.14 -0.38
N ALA A 51 1.15 3.09 -1.21
CA ALA A 51 2.19 2.07 -1.19
C ALA A 51 3.05 2.19 -2.45
N ASP A 52 4.35 2.43 -2.29
CA ASP A 52 5.28 2.49 -3.41
C ASP A 52 6.14 1.23 -3.47
N PHE A 53 5.93 0.42 -4.51
CA PHE A 53 6.64 -0.82 -4.77
C PHE A 53 7.75 -0.68 -5.82
N THR A 54 8.13 0.54 -6.21
CA THR A 54 9.11 0.79 -7.28
C THR A 54 10.39 -0.01 -7.06
N GLY A 55 10.65 -0.94 -7.98
CA GLY A 55 11.84 -1.80 -7.96
C GLY A 55 11.85 -2.89 -6.89
N ALA A 56 10.76 -3.10 -6.16
CA ALA A 56 10.63 -4.15 -5.15
C ALA A 56 10.64 -5.55 -5.76
N GLU A 57 11.03 -6.53 -4.95
CA GLU A 57 11.00 -7.95 -5.29
C GLU A 57 9.86 -8.66 -4.57
N PHE A 58 9.32 -9.70 -5.21
CA PHE A 58 8.17 -10.43 -4.67
C PHE A 58 8.45 -11.93 -4.62
N SER A 59 8.11 -12.55 -3.49
CA SER A 59 7.96 -13.98 -3.34
C SER A 59 6.49 -14.33 -3.11
N ARG A 60 6.13 -15.61 -3.25
CA ARG A 60 4.77 -16.07 -2.93
C ARG A 60 4.38 -15.73 -1.49
N VAL A 61 5.31 -15.88 -0.54
CA VAL A 61 5.08 -15.54 0.87
C VAL A 61 4.81 -14.05 1.04
N ALA A 62 5.60 -13.18 0.39
CA ALA A 62 5.39 -11.73 0.45
C ALA A 62 4.03 -11.33 -0.13
N ILE A 63 3.64 -11.94 -1.25
CA ILE A 63 2.33 -11.71 -1.88
C ILE A 63 1.18 -12.15 -0.98
N ASP A 64 1.28 -13.32 -0.36
CA ASP A 64 0.24 -13.80 0.53
C ASP A 64 0.08 -12.89 1.76
N ARG A 65 1.18 -12.32 2.30
CA ARG A 65 1.11 -11.30 3.35
C ARG A 65 0.52 -9.97 2.87
N LEU A 66 0.80 -9.53 1.64
CA LEU A 66 0.14 -8.36 1.07
C LEU A 66 -1.37 -8.55 0.95
N LYS A 67 -1.83 -9.75 0.55
CA LYS A 67 -3.27 -10.08 0.50
C LYS A 67 -3.92 -9.99 1.87
N GLU A 68 -3.31 -10.61 2.88
CA GLU A 68 -3.80 -10.56 4.25
C GLU A 68 -3.85 -9.11 4.76
N SER A 69 -2.76 -8.36 4.63
CA SER A 69 -2.68 -6.95 5.01
C SER A 69 -3.82 -6.15 4.40
N ALA A 70 -4.04 -6.31 3.08
CA ALA A 70 -5.03 -5.55 2.34
C ALA A 70 -6.48 -5.86 2.74
N VAL A 71 -6.73 -7.03 3.36
CA VAL A 71 -8.02 -7.38 3.95
C VAL A 71 -8.15 -6.77 5.35
N PHE A 72 -7.13 -6.92 6.19
CA PHE A 72 -7.16 -6.49 7.59
C PHE A 72 -7.31 -4.98 7.73
N ASP A 73 -6.56 -4.21 6.94
CA ASP A 73 -6.54 -2.75 7.03
C ASP A 73 -7.77 -2.08 6.37
N ARG A 74 -8.53 -2.82 5.55
CA ARG A 74 -9.61 -2.30 4.70
C ARG A 74 -10.63 -1.41 5.43
N PRO A 75 -11.14 -1.76 6.63
CA PRO A 75 -12.18 -0.96 7.29
C PRO A 75 -11.74 0.48 7.65
N HIS A 76 -10.43 0.71 7.78
CA HIS A 76 -9.86 1.99 8.20
C HIS A 76 -9.45 2.85 7.00
N LEU A 77 -9.39 2.29 5.81
CA LEU A 77 -8.98 3.00 4.61
C LEU A 77 -10.14 3.82 4.04
N LYS A 78 -9.85 5.10 3.81
CA LYS A 78 -10.64 5.97 2.93
C LYS A 78 -10.39 5.61 1.46
N ARG A 79 -9.11 5.54 1.07
CA ARG A 79 -8.62 5.22 -0.28
C ARG A 79 -7.21 4.66 -0.21
N SER A 80 -6.80 3.95 -1.25
CA SER A 80 -5.41 3.49 -1.39
C SER A 80 -4.94 3.52 -2.83
N ALA A 81 -3.68 3.89 -3.04
CA ALA A 81 -3.03 3.95 -4.34
C ALA A 81 -1.69 3.23 -4.29
N TRP A 82 -1.37 2.51 -5.36
CA TRP A 82 -0.13 1.75 -5.50
C TRP A 82 0.75 2.36 -6.60
N VAL A 83 2.06 2.34 -6.41
CA VAL A 83 3.05 2.85 -7.37
C VAL A 83 4.07 1.75 -7.70
N GLY A 84 4.52 1.70 -8.95
CA GLY A 84 5.71 0.91 -9.34
C GLY A 84 5.55 -0.60 -9.18
N ILE A 85 4.37 -1.15 -9.51
CA ILE A 85 4.06 -2.57 -9.38
C ILE A 85 4.51 -3.41 -10.59
N ASP A 86 5.37 -2.87 -11.47
CA ASP A 86 5.72 -3.48 -12.76
C ASP A 86 6.35 -4.88 -12.63
N LYS A 87 7.02 -5.14 -11.50
CA LYS A 87 7.62 -6.44 -11.18
C LYS A 87 6.65 -7.43 -10.52
N LEU A 88 5.46 -7.00 -10.11
CA LEU A 88 4.43 -7.86 -9.55
C LEU A 88 3.66 -8.51 -10.72
N PRO A 89 3.68 -9.85 -10.87
CA PRO A 89 2.94 -10.49 -11.96
C PRO A 89 1.45 -10.17 -11.86
N ASN A 90 0.83 -9.82 -13.00
CA ASN A 90 -0.55 -9.32 -13.04
C ASN A 90 -1.58 -10.25 -12.35
N VAL A 91 -1.41 -11.57 -12.49
CA VAL A 91 -2.24 -12.58 -11.79
C VAL A 91 -2.26 -12.36 -10.28
N PHE A 92 -1.13 -12.01 -9.67
CA PHE A 92 -1.08 -11.78 -8.23
C PHE A 92 -1.72 -10.45 -7.84
N TYR A 93 -1.54 -9.41 -8.64
CA TYR A 93 -2.21 -8.13 -8.45
C TYR A 93 -3.74 -8.28 -8.49
N GLU A 94 -4.28 -8.97 -9.50
CA GLU A 94 -5.72 -9.25 -9.61
C GLU A 94 -6.24 -10.08 -8.43
N HIS A 95 -5.47 -11.07 -7.97
CA HIS A 95 -5.83 -11.82 -6.77
C HIS A 95 -5.85 -10.95 -5.51
N ILE A 96 -4.93 -9.99 -5.35
CA ILE A 96 -4.95 -9.06 -4.21
C ILE A 96 -6.20 -8.18 -4.26
N LYS A 97 -6.55 -7.62 -5.42
CA LYS A 97 -7.76 -6.81 -5.60
C LYS A 97 -9.02 -7.60 -5.28
N SER A 98 -9.17 -8.78 -5.88
CA SER A 98 -10.32 -9.65 -5.70
C SER A 98 -10.48 -10.07 -4.23
N PHE A 99 -9.40 -10.51 -3.58
CA PHE A 99 -9.44 -11.03 -2.22
C PHE A 99 -9.70 -9.94 -1.18
N SER A 100 -9.07 -8.77 -1.35
CA SER A 100 -9.29 -7.63 -0.46
C SER A 100 -10.62 -6.91 -0.71
N ARG A 101 -11.27 -7.16 -1.86
CA ARG A 101 -12.45 -6.42 -2.34
C ARG A 101 -12.19 -4.91 -2.36
N ARG A 102 -10.98 -4.52 -2.78
CA ARG A 102 -10.54 -3.14 -2.90
C ARG A 102 -10.36 -2.76 -4.36
N ASP A 103 -10.69 -1.51 -4.65
CA ASP A 103 -10.08 -0.87 -5.80
C ASP A 103 -8.67 -0.42 -5.41
N LEU A 104 -7.68 -0.85 -6.18
CA LEU A 104 -6.25 -0.59 -5.94
C LEU A 104 -5.67 0.07 -7.20
N PRO A 105 -6.05 1.32 -7.51
CA PRO A 105 -5.50 2.00 -8.67
C PRO A 105 -3.98 2.09 -8.58
N THR A 106 -3.34 1.90 -9.74
CA THR A 106 -1.89 1.87 -9.90
C THR A 106 -1.42 3.07 -10.70
N PHE A 107 -0.33 3.70 -10.26
CA PHE A 107 0.23 4.90 -10.86
C PHE A 107 1.71 4.70 -11.16
N GLN A 108 2.25 5.53 -12.05
CA GLN A 108 3.67 5.48 -12.41
C GLN A 108 4.53 6.24 -11.40
N THR A 109 3.98 7.30 -10.78
CA THR A 109 4.71 8.13 -9.82
C THR A 109 3.96 8.32 -8.50
N ARG A 110 4.72 8.62 -7.43
CA ARG A 110 4.11 9.00 -6.13
C ARG A 110 3.24 10.23 -6.25
N GLU A 111 3.66 11.22 -7.04
CA GLU A 111 2.95 12.48 -7.19
C GLU A 111 1.55 12.27 -7.77
N GLU A 112 1.43 11.52 -8.88
CA GLU A 112 0.14 11.16 -9.46
C GLU A 112 -0.78 10.42 -8.48
N ALA A 113 -0.21 9.47 -7.73
CA ALA A 113 -0.94 8.71 -6.73
C ALA A 113 -1.42 9.59 -5.56
N MET A 114 -0.58 10.51 -5.07
CA MET A 114 -0.95 11.46 -4.02
C MET A 114 -2.03 12.43 -4.49
N ASP A 115 -1.90 12.98 -5.70
CA ASP A 115 -2.91 13.84 -6.32
C ASP A 115 -4.26 13.13 -6.42
N TRP A 116 -4.28 11.84 -6.74
CA TRP A 116 -5.51 11.06 -6.78
C TRP A 116 -6.08 10.78 -5.37
N LEU A 117 -5.22 10.48 -4.39
CA LEU A 117 -5.63 10.18 -3.01
C LEU A 117 -6.28 11.38 -2.32
N VAL A 118 -5.87 12.60 -2.66
CA VAL A 118 -6.40 13.83 -2.06
C VAL A 118 -7.66 14.35 -2.74
N LYS A 119 -8.04 13.83 -3.92
CA LYS A 119 -9.34 14.14 -4.53
C LYS A 119 -10.48 13.58 -3.66
N ASP A 120 -11.59 14.32 -3.58
CA ASP A 120 -12.75 13.92 -2.79
C ASP A 120 -13.62 12.85 -3.47
#